data_AF-A0A8C0W9M7-F1
#
_entry.id   AF-A0A8C0W9M7-F1
#
_cell.length_a   1.000
_cell.length_b   1.000
_cell.length_c   1.000
_cell.angle_alpha   90.00
_cell.angle_beta   90.00
_cell.angle_gamma   90.00
#
_symmetry.space_group_name_H-M   'P 1'
#
loop_
_entity.id
_entity.type
_entity.pdbx_description
1 polymer ?
#
loop_
_entity_poly.entity_id
_entity_poly.type
_entity_poly.pdbx_seq_one_letter_code
_entity_poly.pdbx_strand_id
1 'polypeptide(L)'
;MGPENNLCRQYEEKVRPCIDLIDSLRALGVEKDLALPAIAVIGDQSSGKSSVLEALSGVALPRGSGIVTRCPLVLKLKKLRQEEEWTGKVIYRDIEEELSDPSQVEREVNKAQNVIAGEGLGISEELISLEISSPHVPDLTLIDLPGITRVAVGNQPADIGRQIKRLIRTYIQKQETINLVVVPSNVDIATTEALSMAQEVDPEGDRTIDMVRVAFTNVSAKYFQEFFNLHKTAKNRIEDIRLDQEKEAEKLIRLYFQMEQIVYCQDQVYRVVLQNVREREAEEEKKKYTFSVLPSKDISMAEILQHLKAYHQEARRSISRQVPLMIQYFVLQTFGQRLQKAMLQLLQDKESCSWLLKERSDTSEKRKFLKQRLERLVRARHRLAKFPG
;
A
#
# COMPACT_ATOMS: atom_id res chain seq x y z
N MET A 1 -12.92 -21.03 -18.33
CA MET A 1 -12.06 -19.83 -18.44
C MET A 1 -12.95 -18.62 -18.27
N GLY A 2 -12.94 -18.00 -17.09
CA GLY A 2 -13.91 -17.00 -16.68
C GLY A 2 -13.53 -15.55 -17.03
N PRO A 3 -14.49 -14.62 -16.97
CA PRO A 3 -14.31 -13.19 -17.27
C PRO A 3 -13.39 -12.43 -16.30
N GLU A 4 -12.96 -13.04 -15.18
CA GLU A 4 -12.02 -12.44 -14.21
C GLU A 4 -10.62 -12.15 -14.79
N ASN A 5 -10.18 -12.90 -15.80
CA ASN A 5 -8.84 -12.74 -16.38
C ASN A 5 -8.65 -11.46 -17.21
N ASN A 6 -9.71 -10.84 -17.73
CA ASN A 6 -9.56 -9.66 -18.60
C ASN A 6 -9.24 -8.37 -17.82
N LEU A 7 -9.79 -8.21 -16.62
CA LEU A 7 -9.54 -7.04 -15.76
C LEU A 7 -8.16 -7.09 -15.12
N CYS A 8 -7.74 -8.26 -14.63
CA CYS A 8 -6.41 -8.46 -14.04
C CYS A 8 -5.30 -8.20 -15.08
N ARG A 9 -5.51 -8.66 -16.33
CA ARG A 9 -4.56 -8.46 -17.44
C ARG A 9 -4.47 -7.00 -17.90
N GLN A 10 -5.60 -6.30 -18.00
CA GLN A 10 -5.63 -4.86 -18.29
C GLN A 10 -5.02 -4.00 -17.17
N TYR A 11 -5.10 -4.47 -15.92
CA TYR A 11 -4.44 -3.84 -14.77
C TYR A 11 -2.92 -4.09 -14.81
N GLU A 12 -2.48 -5.33 -15.03
CA GLU A 12 -1.06 -5.69 -15.18
C GLU A 12 -0.38 -4.90 -16.31
N GLU A 13 -1.01 -4.77 -17.48
CA GLU A 13 -0.44 -4.02 -18.62
C GLU A 13 -0.27 -2.51 -18.35
N LYS A 14 -1.06 -1.92 -17.44
CA LYS A 14 -1.02 -0.47 -17.14
C LYS A 14 -0.24 -0.13 -15.87
N VAL A 15 -0.33 -0.97 -14.85
CA VAL A 15 0.24 -0.68 -13.52
C VAL A 15 1.70 -1.11 -13.43
N ARG A 16 2.06 -2.24 -14.05
CA ARG A 16 3.43 -2.76 -14.04
C ARG A 16 4.46 -1.75 -14.59
N PRO A 17 4.24 -1.13 -15.77
CA PRO A 17 5.17 -0.14 -16.29
C PRO A 17 5.29 1.12 -15.43
N CYS A 18 4.22 1.46 -14.69
CA CYS A 18 4.24 2.62 -13.79
C CYS A 18 5.12 2.35 -12.56
N ILE A 19 5.01 1.14 -11.98
CA ILE A 19 5.85 0.73 -10.84
C ILE A 19 7.31 0.61 -11.28
N ASP A 20 7.58 -0.05 -12.41
CA ASP A 20 8.93 -0.19 -12.97
C ASP A 20 9.57 1.18 -13.26
N LEU A 21 8.79 2.15 -13.76
CA LEU A 21 9.25 3.52 -13.97
C LEU A 21 9.65 4.18 -12.64
N ILE A 22 8.78 4.12 -11.63
CA ILE A 22 9.07 4.72 -10.31
C ILE A 22 10.33 4.08 -9.70
N ASP A 23 10.46 2.76 -9.80
CA ASP A 23 11.62 2.04 -9.28
C ASP A 23 12.91 2.39 -10.04
N SER A 24 12.84 2.59 -11.36
CA SER A 24 13.98 3.06 -12.16
C SER A 24 14.43 4.47 -11.77
N LEU A 25 13.48 5.38 -11.49
CA LEU A 25 13.78 6.73 -11.03
C LEU A 25 14.44 6.72 -9.65
N ARG A 26 13.99 5.85 -8.74
CA ARG A 26 14.64 5.64 -7.43
C ARG A 26 16.06 5.11 -7.57
N ALA A 27 16.28 4.09 -8.41
CA ALA A 27 17.60 3.50 -8.64
C ALA A 27 18.61 4.52 -9.20
N LEU A 28 18.14 5.51 -9.95
CA LEU A 28 18.95 6.62 -10.47
C LEU A 28 19.19 7.75 -9.43
N GLY A 29 18.68 7.61 -8.21
CA GLY A 29 18.84 8.59 -7.12
C GLY A 29 17.97 9.83 -7.26
N VAL A 30 17.01 9.84 -8.19
CA VAL A 30 16.12 11.00 -8.47
C VAL A 30 15.24 11.36 -7.27
N GLU A 31 15.04 10.42 -6.34
CA GLU A 31 14.30 10.58 -5.08
C GLU A 31 14.87 11.63 -4.11
N LYS A 32 16.11 12.07 -4.33
CA LYS A 32 16.77 13.14 -3.58
C LYS A 32 16.26 14.53 -4.02
N ASP A 33 15.91 14.68 -5.29
CA ASP A 33 15.52 15.95 -5.90
C ASP A 33 14.02 16.02 -6.25
N LEU A 34 13.38 14.86 -6.46
CA LEU A 34 11.97 14.74 -6.81
C LEU A 34 11.26 13.74 -5.89
N ALA A 35 10.09 14.11 -5.40
CA ALA A 35 9.29 13.20 -4.59
C ALA A 35 8.62 12.14 -5.46
N LEU A 36 8.91 10.86 -5.16
CA LEU A 36 8.38 9.71 -5.87
C LEU A 36 7.31 9.02 -5.02
N PRO A 37 6.20 8.51 -5.62
CA PRO A 37 5.13 7.87 -4.86
C PRO A 37 5.63 6.62 -4.15
N ALA A 38 5.46 6.52 -2.84
CA ALA A 38 5.92 5.38 -2.03
C ALA A 38 4.99 5.10 -0.86
N ILE A 39 5.04 3.90 -0.28
CA ILE A 39 4.32 3.58 0.96
C ILE A 39 5.36 3.45 2.07
N ALA A 40 5.36 4.37 3.03
CA ALA A 40 6.24 4.31 4.18
C ALA A 40 5.54 3.61 5.35
N VAL A 41 6.16 2.56 5.88
CA VAL A 41 5.65 1.81 7.02
C VAL A 41 6.25 2.38 8.31
N ILE A 42 5.39 2.89 9.19
CA ILE A 42 5.79 3.53 10.45
C ILE A 42 5.07 2.89 11.64
N GLY A 43 5.71 2.92 12.81
CA GLY A 43 5.18 2.25 14.00
C GLY A 43 6.18 2.24 15.14
N ASP A 44 5.68 2.22 16.37
CA ASP A 44 6.51 2.09 17.57
C ASP A 44 7.35 0.80 17.53
N GLN A 45 8.45 0.76 18.28
CA GLN A 45 9.25 -0.45 18.43
C GLN A 45 8.35 -1.63 18.84
N SER A 46 8.53 -2.79 18.20
CA SER A 46 7.71 -3.98 18.45
C SER A 46 6.22 -3.88 18.12
N SER A 47 5.79 -2.87 17.35
CA SER A 47 4.39 -2.74 16.90
C SER A 47 3.93 -3.81 15.89
N GLY A 48 4.86 -4.62 15.37
CA GLY A 48 4.57 -5.68 14.39
C GLY A 48 4.80 -5.29 12.93
N LYS A 49 5.50 -4.18 12.63
CA LYS A 49 5.86 -3.75 11.27
C LYS A 49 6.46 -4.88 10.42
N SER A 50 7.52 -5.52 10.90
CA SER A 50 8.17 -6.64 10.21
C SER A 50 7.19 -7.77 9.93
N SER A 51 6.29 -8.08 10.88
CA SER A 51 5.25 -9.11 10.68
C SER A 51 4.22 -8.75 9.60
N VAL A 52 3.92 -7.47 9.39
CA VAL A 52 3.05 -7.00 8.28
C VAL A 52 3.78 -7.16 6.96
N LEU A 53 5.05 -6.74 6.90
CA LEU A 53 5.88 -6.83 5.71
C LEU A 53 6.15 -8.27 5.28
N GLU A 54 6.40 -9.17 6.23
CA GLU A 54 6.53 -10.61 5.97
C GLU A 54 5.23 -11.22 5.42
N ALA A 55 4.07 -10.76 5.89
CA ALA A 55 2.79 -11.24 5.37
C ALA A 55 2.55 -10.81 3.92
N LEU A 56 3.09 -9.66 3.52
CA LEU A 56 2.97 -9.14 2.14
C LEU A 56 4.03 -9.73 1.21
N SER A 57 5.26 -9.91 1.70
CA SER A 57 6.40 -10.39 0.92
C SER A 57 6.55 -11.91 0.88
N GLY A 58 5.98 -12.63 1.85
CA GLY A 58 6.12 -14.08 1.98
C GLY A 58 7.52 -14.55 2.40
N VAL A 59 8.42 -13.64 2.77
CA VAL A 59 9.79 -13.96 3.23
C VAL A 59 9.98 -13.52 4.68
N ALA A 60 10.94 -14.12 5.38
CA ALA A 60 11.32 -13.70 6.72
C ALA A 60 12.16 -12.41 6.66
N LEU A 61 11.77 -11.42 7.47
CA LEU A 61 12.57 -10.22 7.70
C LEU A 61 13.22 -10.32 9.09
N PRO A 62 14.31 -9.59 9.34
CA PRO A 62 14.98 -9.61 10.63
C PRO A 62 14.01 -9.40 11.80
N ARG A 63 14.13 -10.27 12.81
CA ARG A 63 13.42 -10.19 14.09
C ARG A 63 14.41 -10.28 15.25
N GLY A 64 14.17 -9.51 16.31
CA GLY A 64 15.07 -9.52 17.47
C GLY A 64 14.61 -8.62 18.61
N SER A 65 15.42 -8.61 19.67
CA SER A 65 15.28 -7.65 20.77
C SER A 65 16.05 -6.37 20.45
N GLY A 66 15.50 -5.21 20.78
CA GLY A 66 16.10 -3.91 20.44
C GLY A 66 15.60 -3.34 19.11
N ILE A 67 16.37 -2.42 18.51
CA ILE A 67 16.05 -1.85 17.19
C ILE A 67 16.46 -2.88 16.13
N VAL A 68 15.45 -3.48 15.50
CA VAL A 68 15.65 -4.57 14.53
C VAL A 68 15.88 -4.05 13.11
N THR A 69 15.17 -2.99 12.72
CA THR A 69 15.39 -2.27 11.45
C THR A 69 16.25 -1.05 11.77
N ARG A 70 17.55 -1.08 11.42
CA ARG A 70 18.50 0.01 11.72
C ARG A 70 18.72 1.00 10.58
N CYS A 71 18.24 0.69 9.39
CA CYS A 71 18.31 1.56 8.22
C CYS A 71 17.02 1.39 7.39
N PRO A 72 16.64 2.39 6.58
CA PRO A 72 15.50 2.27 5.68
C PRO A 72 15.66 1.07 4.73
N LEU A 73 14.64 0.24 4.64
CA LEU A 73 14.60 -0.91 3.73
C LEU A 73 13.50 -0.70 2.69
N VAL A 74 13.90 -0.49 1.44
CA VAL A 74 12.99 -0.43 0.29
C VAL A 74 12.72 -1.86 -0.17
N LEU A 75 11.50 -2.33 0.07
CA LEU A 75 11.03 -3.65 -0.33
C LEU A 75 10.23 -3.55 -1.63
N LYS A 76 10.80 -4.05 -2.72
CA LYS A 76 10.15 -4.12 -4.03
C LYS A 76 9.63 -5.52 -4.28
N LEU A 77 8.32 -5.66 -4.40
CA LEU A 77 7.65 -6.91 -4.69
C LEU A 77 7.21 -6.90 -6.15
N LYS A 78 7.59 -7.95 -6.88
CA LYS A 78 7.31 -8.11 -8.30
C LYS A 78 6.59 -9.43 -8.53
N LYS A 79 5.35 -9.38 -9.00
CA LYS A 79 4.55 -10.57 -9.23
C LYS A 79 5.02 -11.31 -10.48
N LEU A 80 5.46 -12.55 -10.35
CA LEU A 80 5.85 -13.36 -11.50
C LEU A 80 4.66 -14.13 -12.09
N ARG A 81 4.82 -14.67 -13.29
CA ARG A 81 3.86 -15.64 -13.85
C ARG A 81 3.97 -16.95 -13.05
N GLN A 82 2.92 -17.77 -13.04
CA GLN A 82 2.90 -19.02 -12.26
C GLN A 82 4.00 -20.03 -12.60
N GLU A 83 4.64 -19.88 -13.76
CA GLU A 83 5.67 -20.79 -14.29
C GLU A 83 7.09 -20.31 -13.99
N GLU A 84 7.26 -19.12 -13.40
CA GLU A 84 8.56 -18.51 -13.13
C GLU A 84 8.98 -18.76 -11.67
N GLU A 85 10.27 -19.05 -11.46
CA GLU A 85 10.83 -19.35 -10.15
C GLU A 85 11.05 -18.09 -9.30
N TRP A 86 11.06 -18.28 -7.98
CA TRP A 86 11.35 -17.21 -7.02
C TRP A 86 12.76 -16.66 -7.24
N THR A 87 12.91 -15.34 -7.21
CA THR A 87 14.22 -14.68 -7.22
C THR A 87 14.23 -13.54 -6.23
N GLY A 88 15.36 -13.34 -5.56
CA GLY A 88 15.55 -12.24 -4.63
C GLY A 88 16.88 -11.53 -4.89
N LYS A 89 16.98 -10.28 -4.46
CA LYS A 89 18.19 -9.47 -4.61
C LYS A 89 18.29 -8.45 -3.51
N VAL A 90 19.46 -8.35 -2.87
CA VAL A 90 19.76 -7.31 -1.88
C VAL A 90 20.80 -6.37 -2.45
N ILE A 91 20.48 -5.08 -2.46
CA ILE A 91 21.34 -4.03 -2.99
C ILE A 91 21.59 -3.01 -1.88
N TYR A 92 22.86 -2.71 -1.64
CA TYR A 92 23.29 -1.69 -0.69
C TYR A 92 24.67 -1.17 -1.08
N ARG A 93 24.84 0.15 -1.05
CA ARG A 93 26.04 0.81 -1.60
C ARG A 93 26.28 0.36 -3.05
N ASP A 94 27.45 -0.18 -3.36
CA ASP A 94 27.82 -0.74 -4.67
C ASP A 94 27.79 -2.28 -4.67
N ILE A 95 27.17 -2.89 -3.65
CA ILE A 95 27.10 -4.34 -3.48
C ILE A 95 25.72 -4.82 -3.95
N GLU A 96 25.75 -5.87 -4.75
CA GLU A 96 24.60 -6.54 -5.32
C GLU A 96 24.72 -8.04 -5.01
N GLU A 97 23.82 -8.55 -4.19
CA GLU A 97 23.80 -9.95 -3.77
C GLU A 97 22.50 -10.61 -4.27
N GLU A 98 22.62 -11.58 -5.16
CA GLU A 98 21.49 -12.38 -5.64
C GLU A 98 21.13 -13.46 -4.63
N LEU A 99 19.84 -13.67 -4.43
CA LEU A 99 19.28 -14.68 -3.54
C LEU A 99 18.54 -15.73 -4.38
N SER A 100 18.89 -16.99 -4.14
CA SER A 100 18.23 -18.14 -4.78
C SER A 100 17.10 -18.72 -3.94
N ASP A 101 17.06 -18.44 -2.63
CA ASP A 101 16.05 -18.96 -1.72
C ASP A 101 15.53 -17.91 -0.70
N PRO A 102 14.22 -17.89 -0.40
CA PRO A 102 13.62 -17.00 0.61
C PRO A 102 14.27 -17.03 1.99
N SER A 103 14.83 -18.18 2.42
CA SER A 103 15.46 -18.32 3.73
C SER A 103 16.75 -17.52 3.89
N GLN A 104 17.36 -17.10 2.78
CA GLN A 104 18.60 -16.30 2.79
C GLN A 104 18.33 -14.82 3.07
N VAL A 105 17.10 -14.34 2.84
CA VAL A 105 16.73 -12.92 2.94
C VAL A 105 17.07 -12.34 4.32
N GLU A 106 16.63 -12.98 5.40
CA GLU A 106 16.86 -12.48 6.75
C GLU A 106 18.36 -12.32 7.06
N ARG A 107 19.17 -13.29 6.62
CA ARG A 107 20.62 -13.28 6.85
C ARG A 107 21.31 -12.16 6.08
N GLU A 108 21.00 -12.02 4.79
CA GLU A 108 21.66 -11.04 3.93
C GLU A 108 21.20 -9.61 4.25
N VAL A 109 19.93 -9.41 4.63
CA VAL A 109 19.47 -8.10 5.13
C VAL A 109 20.19 -7.74 6.43
N ASN A 110 20.34 -8.67 7.38
CA ASN A 110 21.08 -8.41 8.63
C ASN A 110 22.56 -8.08 8.36
N LYS A 111 23.21 -8.80 7.44
CA LYS A 111 24.57 -8.52 6.99
C LYS A 111 24.68 -7.12 6.41
N ALA A 112 23.78 -6.73 5.51
CA ALA A 112 23.73 -5.39 4.93
C ALA A 112 23.55 -4.31 6.01
N GLN A 113 22.65 -4.51 6.98
CA GLN A 113 22.48 -3.58 8.10
C GLN A 113 23.77 -3.43 8.93
N ASN A 114 24.49 -4.51 9.21
CA ASN A 114 25.75 -4.47 9.95
C ASN A 114 26.84 -3.68 9.20
N VAL A 115 26.90 -3.81 7.88
CA VAL A 115 27.86 -3.09 7.04
C VAL A 115 27.55 -1.59 6.99
N ILE A 116 26.27 -1.23 6.98
CA ILE A 116 25.81 0.16 6.84
C ILE A 116 25.81 0.90 8.19
N ALA A 117 25.17 0.33 9.21
CA ALA A 117 24.99 0.95 10.53
C ALA A 117 26.12 0.63 11.52
N GLY A 118 27.05 -0.26 11.14
CA GLY A 118 28.09 -0.81 12.01
C GLY A 118 27.58 -1.96 12.88
N GLU A 119 28.50 -2.62 13.61
CA GLU A 119 28.17 -3.70 14.54
C GLU A 119 27.48 -3.21 15.83
N GLY A 120 27.37 -1.88 16.01
CA GLY A 120 26.69 -1.26 17.14
C GLY A 120 25.16 -1.17 16.99
N LEU A 121 24.50 -0.58 17.98
CA LEU A 121 23.05 -0.37 18.01
C LEU A 121 22.59 0.95 17.35
N GLY A 122 23.45 1.54 16.50
CA GLY A 122 23.17 2.79 15.79
C GLY A 122 22.17 2.60 14.64
N ILE A 123 21.72 3.72 14.08
CA ILE A 123 20.93 3.75 12.84
C ILE A 123 21.70 4.47 11.74
N SER A 124 21.34 4.21 10.49
CA SER A 124 21.86 4.94 9.33
C SER A 124 20.73 5.45 8.45
N GLU A 125 20.99 6.55 7.73
CA GLU A 125 20.08 7.12 6.74
C GLU A 125 20.30 6.48 5.34
N GLU A 126 21.38 5.70 5.15
CA GLU A 126 21.64 4.92 3.93
C GLU A 126 20.58 3.82 3.73
N LEU A 127 20.16 3.60 2.48
CA LEU A 127 19.05 2.70 2.14
C LEU A 127 19.54 1.30 1.75
N ILE A 128 18.77 0.28 2.11
CA ILE A 128 18.90 -1.08 1.55
C ILE A 128 17.72 -1.29 0.59
N SER A 129 17.97 -1.81 -0.61
CA SER A 129 16.92 -2.24 -1.54
C SER A 129 16.85 -3.75 -1.56
N LEU A 130 15.69 -4.31 -1.22
CA LEU A 130 15.37 -5.73 -1.31
C LEU A 130 14.33 -5.91 -2.41
N GLU A 131 14.72 -6.61 -3.48
CA GLU A 131 13.84 -6.95 -4.59
C GLU A 131 13.45 -8.42 -4.47
N ILE A 132 12.14 -8.70 -4.52
CA ILE A 132 11.60 -10.05 -4.43
C ILE A 132 10.64 -10.23 -5.59
N SER A 133 10.93 -11.21 -6.43
CA SER A 133 10.06 -11.62 -7.52
C SER A 133 9.47 -12.99 -7.22
N SER A 134 8.15 -13.10 -7.20
CA SER A 134 7.45 -14.35 -6.85
C SER A 134 6.06 -14.41 -7.47
N PRO A 135 5.55 -15.59 -7.86
CA PRO A 135 4.15 -15.73 -8.29
C PRO A 135 3.13 -15.42 -7.19
N HIS A 136 3.56 -15.42 -5.93
CA HIS A 136 2.70 -15.30 -4.75
C HIS A 136 2.70 -13.91 -4.10
N VAL A 137 3.51 -12.97 -4.61
CA VAL A 137 3.56 -11.59 -4.08
C VAL A 137 2.81 -10.62 -5.00
N PRO A 138 2.27 -9.51 -4.47
CA PRO A 138 1.69 -8.45 -5.29
C PRO A 138 2.80 -7.57 -5.92
N ASP A 139 2.45 -6.79 -6.95
CA ASP A 139 3.29 -5.70 -7.43
C ASP A 139 3.16 -4.51 -6.47
N LEU A 140 4.20 -4.26 -5.66
CA LEU A 140 4.15 -3.26 -4.59
C LEU A 140 5.55 -2.82 -4.15
N THR A 141 5.74 -1.53 -3.91
CA THR A 141 6.98 -1.01 -3.31
C THR A 141 6.68 -0.37 -1.95
N LEU A 142 7.31 -0.90 -0.90
CA LEU A 142 7.18 -0.47 0.49
C LEU A 142 8.52 0.05 1.02
N ILE A 143 8.50 1.00 1.94
CA ILE A 143 9.68 1.48 2.65
C ILE A 143 9.48 1.16 4.13
N ASP A 144 10.23 0.20 4.65
CA ASP A 144 10.30 -0.08 6.10
C ASP A 144 11.22 0.93 6.77
N LEU A 145 10.75 1.54 7.85
CA LEU A 145 11.50 2.53 8.62
C LEU A 145 11.77 2.02 10.04
N PRO A 146 12.90 2.44 10.67
CA PRO A 146 13.20 2.07 12.05
C PRO A 146 12.03 2.35 13.01
N GLY A 147 11.77 1.40 13.92
CA GLY A 147 10.69 1.53 14.88
C GLY A 147 10.96 2.62 15.91
N ILE A 148 9.94 3.39 16.27
CA ILE A 148 10.10 4.52 17.20
C ILE A 148 10.41 4.01 18.61
N THR A 149 11.54 4.45 19.17
CA THR A 149 11.98 4.13 20.54
C THR A 149 11.88 5.34 21.46
N ARG A 150 11.37 5.16 22.68
CA ARG A 150 11.23 6.24 23.67
C ARG A 150 12.47 6.45 24.53
N VAL A 151 13.23 5.39 24.77
CA VAL A 151 14.41 5.37 25.64
C VAL A 151 15.51 4.59 24.95
N ALA A 152 16.75 5.10 25.02
CA ALA A 152 17.92 4.38 24.53
C ALA A 152 18.17 3.15 25.41
N VAL A 153 18.46 2.01 24.78
CA VAL A 153 18.74 0.75 25.49
C VAL A 153 20.14 0.28 25.12
N GLY A 154 20.92 -0.15 26.12
CA GLY A 154 22.28 -0.66 25.92
C GLY A 154 23.25 0.43 25.43
N ASN A 155 24.02 0.13 24.39
CA ASN A 155 25.02 1.04 23.80
C ASN A 155 24.42 2.03 22.78
N GLN A 156 23.11 2.24 22.79
CA GLN A 156 22.47 3.23 21.91
C GLN A 156 22.80 4.65 22.37
N PRO A 157 22.96 5.60 21.43
CA PRO A 157 23.15 6.99 21.80
C PRO A 157 21.87 7.55 22.45
N ALA A 158 22.03 8.47 23.41
CA ALA A 158 20.90 9.00 24.19
C ALA A 158 19.83 9.71 23.33
N ASP A 159 20.20 10.18 22.15
CA ASP A 159 19.33 10.86 21.19
C ASP A 159 18.77 9.95 20.09
N ILE A 160 18.94 8.62 20.20
CA ILE A 160 18.51 7.65 19.17
C ILE A 160 17.05 7.83 18.76
N GLY A 161 16.15 8.02 19.72
CA GLY A 161 14.73 8.25 19.43
C GLY A 161 14.49 9.53 18.62
N ARG A 162 15.27 10.59 18.85
CA ARG A 162 15.22 11.82 18.05
C ARG A 162 15.75 11.59 16.65
N GLN A 163 16.84 10.84 16.50
CA GLN A 163 17.39 10.49 15.18
C GLN A 163 16.40 9.67 14.36
N ILE A 164 15.76 8.66 14.95
CA ILE A 164 14.71 7.86 14.30
C ILE A 164 13.55 8.75 13.85
N LYS A 165 13.04 9.62 14.74
CA LYS A 165 11.95 10.54 14.37
C LYS A 165 12.36 11.49 13.23
N ARG A 166 13.60 11.97 13.21
CA ARG A 166 14.13 12.80 12.12
C ARG A 166 14.17 12.03 10.80
N LEU A 167 14.69 10.82 10.82
CA LEU A 167 14.73 9.93 9.65
C LEU A 167 13.32 9.60 9.15
N ILE A 168 12.36 9.28 10.03
CA ILE A 168 10.98 9.02 9.59
C ILE A 168 10.39 10.26 8.90
N ARG A 169 10.60 11.46 9.48
CA ARG A 169 10.10 12.73 8.92
C ARG A 169 10.59 13.00 7.50
N THR A 170 11.80 12.59 7.12
CA THR A 170 12.29 12.79 5.74
C THR A 170 11.47 12.03 4.69
N TYR A 171 10.78 10.96 5.09
CA TYR A 171 9.89 10.20 4.21
C TYR A 171 8.44 10.67 4.34
N ILE A 172 7.92 10.76 5.57
CA ILE A 172 6.49 11.04 5.78
C ILE A 172 6.09 12.49 5.48
N GLN A 173 7.03 13.44 5.37
CA GLN A 173 6.70 14.82 4.95
C GLN A 173 6.40 14.95 3.46
N LYS A 174 6.83 13.99 2.63
CA LYS A 174 6.57 14.00 1.18
C LYS A 174 5.08 13.70 0.94
N GLN A 175 4.40 14.53 0.14
CA GLN A 175 2.96 14.39 -0.13
C GLN A 175 2.64 13.13 -0.94
N GLU A 176 3.60 12.69 -1.74
CA GLU A 176 3.55 11.51 -2.58
C GLU A 176 3.74 10.21 -1.77
N THR A 177 4.12 10.31 -0.50
CA THR A 177 4.33 9.14 0.38
C THR A 177 3.08 8.83 1.19
N ILE A 178 2.49 7.65 0.96
CA ILE A 178 1.39 7.11 1.75
C ILE A 178 1.94 6.61 3.10
N ASN A 179 1.35 7.07 4.20
CA ASN A 179 1.74 6.66 5.54
C ASN A 179 0.96 5.41 5.96
N LEU A 180 1.64 4.28 6.11
CA LEU A 180 1.07 3.06 6.68
C LEU A 180 1.47 2.94 8.17
N VAL A 181 0.56 3.32 9.06
CA VAL A 181 0.78 3.27 10.51
C VAL A 181 0.43 1.88 11.05
N VAL A 182 1.39 1.22 11.68
CA VAL A 182 1.20 -0.09 12.33
C VAL A 182 1.08 0.09 13.83
N VAL A 183 -0.13 -0.16 14.35
CA VAL A 183 -0.49 -0.07 15.77
C VAL A 183 -0.88 -1.46 16.28
N PRO A 184 -0.29 -1.93 17.40
CA PRO A 184 -0.68 -3.21 17.98
C PRO A 184 -2.04 -3.10 18.68
N SER A 185 -2.87 -4.14 18.57
CA SER A 185 -4.26 -4.11 19.05
C SER A 185 -4.42 -4.01 20.58
N ASN A 186 -3.36 -4.28 21.33
CA ASN A 186 -3.36 -4.24 22.79
C ASN A 186 -2.88 -2.89 23.37
N VAL A 187 -2.61 -1.89 22.53
CA VAL A 187 -2.17 -0.55 22.94
C VAL A 187 -3.21 0.47 22.50
N ASP A 188 -3.50 1.44 23.36
CA ASP A 188 -4.37 2.54 23.00
C ASP A 188 -3.74 3.36 21.86
N ILE A 189 -4.50 3.50 20.79
CA ILE A 189 -4.12 4.23 19.59
C ILE A 189 -3.69 5.67 19.91
N ALA A 190 -4.30 6.31 20.93
CA ALA A 190 -3.96 7.66 21.37
C ALA A 190 -2.54 7.78 21.96
N THR A 191 -1.95 6.66 22.40
CA THR A 191 -0.61 6.63 23.00
C THR A 191 0.49 6.26 22.00
N THR A 192 0.13 6.05 20.72
CA THR A 192 1.05 5.64 19.67
C THR A 192 1.73 6.87 19.06
N GLU A 193 3.05 6.95 19.20
CA GLU A 193 3.81 8.08 18.66
C GLU A 193 3.78 8.09 17.12
N ALA A 194 3.82 6.91 16.48
CA ALA A 194 3.74 6.81 15.03
C ALA A 194 2.47 7.45 14.45
N LEU A 195 1.34 7.32 15.15
CA LEU A 195 0.09 7.96 14.71
C LEU A 195 0.15 9.47 14.90
N SER A 196 0.67 9.96 16.03
CA SER A 196 0.87 11.40 16.25
C SER A 196 1.75 12.00 15.16
N MET A 197 2.85 11.34 14.80
CA MET A 197 3.74 11.78 13.72
C MET A 197 3.03 11.79 12.37
N ALA A 198 2.17 10.80 12.09
CA ALA A 198 1.37 10.76 10.87
C ALA A 198 0.38 11.93 10.81
N GLN A 199 -0.32 12.21 11.91
CA GLN A 199 -1.28 13.31 12.02
C GLN A 199 -0.62 14.70 11.95
N GLU A 200 0.63 14.85 12.43
CA GLU A 200 1.39 16.09 12.27
C GLU A 200 1.60 16.47 10.79
N VAL A 201 1.79 15.47 9.92
CA VAL A 201 2.07 15.66 8.48
C VAL A 201 0.88 15.38 7.57
N ASP A 202 -0.18 14.80 8.12
CA ASP A 202 -1.43 14.43 7.46
C ASP A 202 -2.62 14.50 8.44
N PRO A 203 -3.05 15.71 8.87
CA PRO A 203 -4.07 15.89 9.90
C PRO A 203 -5.44 15.31 9.52
N GLU A 204 -5.78 15.32 8.23
CA GLU A 204 -7.06 14.83 7.71
C GLU A 204 -6.99 13.37 7.22
N GLY A 205 -5.81 12.74 7.25
CA GLY A 205 -5.62 11.36 6.78
C GLY A 205 -5.83 11.20 5.27
N ASP A 206 -5.66 12.28 4.51
CA ASP A 206 -6.19 12.44 3.17
C ASP A 206 -5.38 11.66 2.14
N ARG A 207 -4.13 11.28 2.39
CA ARG A 207 -3.20 10.80 1.34
C ARG A 207 -3.71 9.62 0.51
N THR A 208 -4.51 8.72 1.10
CA THR A 208 -5.09 7.59 0.36
C THR A 208 -6.36 7.97 -0.40
N ILE A 209 -7.17 8.87 0.16
CA ILE A 209 -8.46 9.29 -0.38
C ILE A 209 -8.29 10.41 -1.42
N ASP A 210 -7.32 11.29 -1.20
CA ASP A 210 -6.90 12.33 -2.13
C ASP A 210 -6.28 11.78 -3.40
N MET A 211 -5.56 10.67 -3.35
CA MET A 211 -5.09 10.02 -4.59
C MET A 211 -6.26 9.58 -5.47
N VAL A 212 -7.31 9.00 -4.86
CA VAL A 212 -8.54 8.60 -5.57
C VAL A 212 -9.31 9.85 -6.04
N ARG A 213 -9.51 10.84 -5.18
CA ARG A 213 -10.15 12.13 -5.50
C ARG A 213 -9.42 12.86 -6.62
N VAL A 214 -8.09 12.97 -6.57
CA VAL A 214 -7.24 13.61 -7.57
C VAL A 214 -7.30 12.84 -8.88
N ALA A 215 -7.29 11.51 -8.87
CA ALA A 215 -7.47 10.73 -10.09
C ALA A 215 -8.82 11.04 -10.77
N PHE A 216 -9.93 11.03 -10.02
CA PHE A 216 -11.25 11.33 -10.57
C PHE A 216 -11.43 12.83 -10.91
N THR A 217 -10.82 13.73 -10.14
CA THR A 217 -10.83 15.18 -10.41
C THR A 217 -9.99 15.51 -11.64
N ASN A 218 -8.87 14.84 -11.87
CA ASN A 218 -8.05 14.97 -13.07
C ASN A 218 -8.78 14.46 -14.31
N VAL A 219 -9.49 13.34 -14.20
CA VAL A 219 -10.40 12.86 -15.26
C VAL A 219 -11.49 13.89 -15.53
N SER A 220 -12.15 14.40 -14.48
CA SER A 220 -13.16 15.45 -14.60
C SER A 220 -12.62 16.73 -15.22
N ALA A 221 -11.40 17.15 -14.87
CA ALA A 221 -10.74 18.30 -15.47
C ALA A 221 -10.44 18.03 -16.95
N LYS A 222 -9.81 16.90 -17.27
CA LYS A 222 -9.43 16.54 -18.65
C LYS A 222 -10.63 16.54 -19.62
N TYR A 223 -11.80 16.08 -19.17
CA TYR A 223 -12.97 15.93 -20.03
C TYR A 223 -14.00 17.07 -19.90
N PHE A 224 -14.06 17.76 -18.76
CA PHE A 224 -15.11 18.75 -18.48
C PHE A 224 -14.59 20.17 -18.21
N GLN A 225 -13.29 20.44 -18.27
CA GLN A 225 -12.73 21.78 -18.01
C GLN A 225 -13.32 22.89 -18.88
N GLU A 226 -13.70 22.58 -20.13
CA GLU A 226 -14.35 23.52 -21.05
C GLU A 226 -15.84 23.77 -20.73
N PHE A 227 -16.45 22.89 -19.93
CA PHE A 227 -17.82 22.95 -19.44
C PHE A 227 -17.82 23.22 -17.94
N PHE A 228 -17.55 24.47 -17.55
CA PHE A 228 -17.35 24.87 -16.15
C PHE A 228 -18.47 24.40 -15.20
N ASN A 229 -19.73 24.51 -15.63
CA ASN A 229 -20.89 24.14 -14.82
C ASN A 229 -21.01 22.62 -14.63
N LEU A 230 -20.72 21.84 -15.68
CA LEU A 230 -20.64 20.38 -15.61
C LEU A 230 -19.48 19.94 -14.72
N HIS A 231 -18.31 20.55 -14.87
CA HIS A 231 -17.14 20.26 -14.04
C HIS A 231 -17.39 20.53 -12.55
N LYS A 232 -17.97 21.69 -12.22
CA LYS A 232 -18.33 22.03 -10.83
C LYS A 232 -19.34 21.04 -10.24
N THR A 233 -20.38 20.72 -11.00
CA THR A 233 -21.42 19.77 -10.58
C THR A 233 -20.85 18.35 -10.40
N ALA A 234 -20.02 17.90 -11.34
CA ALA A 234 -19.35 16.61 -11.26
C ALA A 234 -18.41 16.53 -10.04
N LYS A 235 -17.64 17.59 -9.78
CA LYS A 235 -16.77 17.66 -8.60
C LYS A 235 -17.55 17.56 -7.30
N ASN A 236 -18.63 18.33 -7.15
CA ASN A 236 -19.47 18.26 -5.95
C ASN A 236 -20.08 16.86 -5.76
N ARG A 237 -20.57 16.24 -6.84
CA ARG A 237 -21.11 14.87 -6.80
C ARG A 237 -20.06 13.83 -6.39
N ILE A 238 -18.81 14.01 -6.81
CA ILE A 238 -17.69 13.14 -6.41
C ILE A 238 -17.46 13.25 -4.90
N GLU A 239 -17.45 14.46 -4.33
CA GLU A 239 -17.29 14.66 -2.87
C GLU A 239 -18.46 14.11 -2.06
N ASP A 240 -19.70 14.35 -2.51
CA ASP A 240 -20.90 13.85 -1.82
C ASP A 240 -20.90 12.32 -1.74
N ILE A 241 -20.62 11.65 -2.86
CA ILE A 241 -20.57 10.18 -2.93
C ILE A 241 -19.39 9.66 -2.10
N ARG A 242 -18.26 10.37 -2.04
CA ARG A 242 -17.09 10.02 -1.24
C ARG A 242 -17.48 9.93 0.24
N LEU A 243 -18.05 11.00 0.78
CA LEU A 243 -18.47 11.09 2.19
C LEU A 243 -19.49 10.00 2.56
N ASP A 244 -20.43 9.71 1.66
CA ASP A 244 -21.42 8.65 1.89
C ASP A 244 -20.80 7.26 1.86
N GLN A 245 -19.85 7.00 0.95
CA GLN A 245 -19.15 5.71 0.89
C GLN A 245 -18.26 5.48 2.11
N GLU A 246 -17.60 6.52 2.60
CA GLU A 246 -16.75 6.47 3.78
C GLU A 246 -17.56 6.06 5.02
N LYS A 247 -18.70 6.72 5.25
CA LYS A 247 -19.59 6.40 6.38
C LYS A 247 -20.12 4.97 6.35
N GLU A 248 -20.52 4.49 5.17
CA GLU A 248 -21.02 3.12 5.01
C GLU A 248 -19.91 2.07 5.19
N ALA A 249 -18.72 2.32 4.64
CA ALA A 249 -17.55 1.46 4.82
C ALA A 249 -17.15 1.38 6.30
N GLU A 250 -17.08 2.52 6.99
CA GLU A 250 -16.76 2.58 8.41
C GLU A 250 -17.77 1.78 9.24
N LYS A 251 -19.07 1.95 8.98
CA LYS A 251 -20.13 1.24 9.69
C LYS A 251 -20.02 -0.27 9.53
N LEU A 252 -19.72 -0.76 8.32
CA LEU A 252 -19.58 -2.19 8.05
C LEU A 252 -18.30 -2.78 8.62
N ILE A 253 -17.19 -2.04 8.60
CA ILE A 253 -15.95 -2.47 9.25
C ILE A 253 -16.16 -2.57 10.76
N ARG A 254 -16.82 -1.58 11.38
CA ARG A 254 -17.18 -1.63 12.81
C ARG A 254 -18.08 -2.82 13.13
N LEU A 255 -19.10 -3.07 12.31
CA LEU A 255 -19.99 -4.22 12.47
C LEU A 255 -19.22 -5.55 12.33
N TYR A 256 -18.30 -5.64 11.37
CA TYR A 256 -17.46 -6.80 11.18
C TYR A 256 -16.57 -7.07 12.41
N PHE A 257 -15.94 -6.05 12.99
CA PHE A 257 -15.19 -6.21 14.24
C PHE A 257 -16.07 -6.63 15.42
N GLN A 258 -17.32 -6.13 15.50
CA GLN A 258 -18.28 -6.59 16.51
C GLN A 258 -18.67 -8.07 16.31
N MET A 259 -18.76 -8.54 15.06
CA MET A 259 -19.02 -9.95 14.76
C MET A 259 -17.82 -10.84 15.08
N GLU A 260 -16.59 -10.39 14.81
CA GLU A 260 -15.35 -11.12 15.16
C GLU A 260 -15.12 -11.20 16.68
N GLN A 261 -15.77 -10.36 17.49
CA GLN A 261 -15.79 -10.51 18.96
C GLN A 261 -16.64 -11.70 19.42
N ILE A 262 -17.51 -12.23 18.55
CA ILE A 262 -18.27 -13.45 18.82
C ILE A 262 -17.38 -14.62 18.38
N VAL A 263 -16.84 -15.36 19.36
CA VAL A 263 -16.02 -16.55 19.08
C VAL A 263 -16.89 -17.61 18.40
N TYR A 264 -16.82 -17.65 17.07
CA TYR A 264 -17.54 -18.62 16.24
C TYR A 264 -16.57 -19.22 15.24
N CYS A 265 -16.15 -20.46 15.47
CA CYS A 265 -15.34 -21.22 14.55
C CYS A 265 -16.20 -22.30 13.90
N GLN A 266 -16.27 -22.34 12.57
CA GLN A 266 -16.74 -23.55 11.89
C GLN A 266 -15.75 -24.66 12.18
N ASP A 267 -16.23 -25.78 12.72
CA ASP A 267 -15.43 -26.89 13.24
C ASP A 267 -14.36 -27.40 12.25
N GLN A 268 -14.63 -27.33 10.95
CA GLN A 268 -13.77 -27.91 9.93
C GLN A 268 -12.54 -27.04 9.58
N VAL A 269 -12.69 -25.71 9.52
CA VAL A 269 -11.58 -24.79 9.20
C VAL A 269 -10.64 -24.66 10.40
N TYR A 270 -11.23 -24.50 11.59
CA TYR A 270 -10.48 -24.42 12.83
C TYR A 270 -9.67 -25.68 13.12
N ARG A 271 -10.24 -26.87 12.87
CA ARG A 271 -9.56 -28.16 13.09
C ARG A 271 -8.33 -28.32 12.19
N VAL A 272 -8.40 -27.90 10.92
CA VAL A 272 -7.25 -27.92 10.00
C VAL A 272 -6.14 -27.00 10.49
N VAL A 273 -6.49 -25.82 11.00
CA VAL A 273 -5.50 -24.83 11.45
C VAL A 273 -4.88 -25.24 12.78
N LEU A 274 -5.68 -25.79 13.69
CA LEU A 274 -5.19 -26.39 14.93
C LEU A 274 -4.21 -27.53 14.65
N GLN A 275 -4.50 -28.38 13.66
CA GLN A 275 -3.61 -29.47 13.27
C GLN A 275 -2.28 -28.93 12.71
N ASN A 276 -2.31 -27.91 11.85
CA ASN A 276 -1.10 -27.25 11.35
C ASN A 276 -0.27 -26.59 12.47
N VAL A 277 -0.91 -25.99 13.49
CA VAL A 277 -0.21 -25.41 14.64
C VAL A 277 0.47 -26.50 15.47
N ARG A 278 -0.22 -27.63 15.70
CA ARG A 278 0.33 -28.79 16.42
C ARG A 278 1.52 -29.42 15.68
N GLU A 279 1.43 -29.55 14.36
CA GLU A 279 2.52 -30.09 13.54
C GLU A 279 3.75 -29.18 13.54
N ARG A 280 3.57 -27.86 13.45
CA ARG A 280 4.66 -26.87 13.54
C ARG A 280 5.35 -26.86 14.89
N GLU A 281 4.59 -26.94 15.99
CA GLU A 281 5.19 -27.00 17.33
C GLU A 281 5.96 -28.31 17.54
N ALA A 282 5.44 -29.44 17.04
CA ALA A 282 6.14 -30.72 17.09
C ALA A 282 7.45 -30.72 16.26
N GLU A 283 7.49 -30.00 15.13
CA GLU A 283 8.71 -29.78 14.34
C GLU A 283 9.72 -28.86 15.04
N GLU A 284 9.25 -27.80 15.69
CA GLU A 284 10.10 -26.89 16.49
C GLU A 284 10.66 -27.58 17.74
N GLU A 285 9.88 -28.46 18.39
CA GLU A 285 10.36 -29.30 19.48
C GLU A 285 11.41 -30.30 18.99
N LYS A 286 11.17 -30.99 17.87
CA LYS A 286 12.18 -31.88 17.26
C LYS A 286 13.49 -31.18 16.92
N LYS A 287 13.45 -29.89 16.57
CA LYS A 287 14.66 -29.06 16.35
C LYS A 287 15.38 -28.65 17.66
N LYS A 288 14.68 -28.63 18.81
CA LYS A 288 15.26 -28.32 20.12
C LYS A 288 15.88 -29.54 20.83
N TYR A 289 15.44 -30.76 20.51
CA TYR A 289 15.93 -32.02 21.11
C TYR A 289 17.33 -32.48 20.64
N THR A 290 18.21 -31.57 20.19
CA THR A 290 19.66 -31.85 20.12
C THR A 290 20.39 -31.52 21.42
N PHE A 291 19.75 -30.88 22.42
CA PHE A 291 20.36 -30.69 23.74
C PHE A 291 19.32 -30.69 24.88
N SER A 292 19.46 -31.70 25.75
CA SER A 292 18.87 -31.88 27.09
C SER A 292 17.38 -32.28 27.22
N VAL A 293 17.17 -33.25 28.12
CA VAL A 293 15.91 -33.89 28.52
C VAL A 293 15.50 -33.37 29.90
N LEU A 294 14.23 -32.93 30.07
CA LEU A 294 13.32 -33.35 31.15
C LEU A 294 11.93 -32.71 30.97
N PRO A 295 10.83 -33.49 31.10
CA PRO A 295 9.47 -33.01 30.90
C PRO A 295 8.76 -32.72 32.23
N SER A 296 8.15 -31.53 32.36
CA SER A 296 6.96 -31.32 33.20
C SER A 296 6.56 -29.85 33.15
N LYS A 297 5.53 -29.51 32.35
CA LYS A 297 4.70 -28.31 32.56
C LYS A 297 3.36 -28.48 31.84
N ASP A 298 2.33 -28.71 32.65
CA ASP A 298 0.89 -28.59 32.41
C ASP A 298 0.39 -28.76 30.97
N ILE A 299 0.08 -30.02 30.63
CA ILE A 299 -0.51 -30.44 29.35
C ILE A 299 -1.74 -29.60 28.98
N SER A 300 -2.54 -29.16 29.97
CA SER A 300 -3.73 -28.33 29.70
C SER A 300 -3.40 -26.88 29.31
N MET A 301 -2.34 -26.28 29.85
CA MET A 301 -1.93 -24.91 29.50
C MET A 301 -1.30 -24.86 28.11
N ALA A 302 -0.53 -25.90 27.75
CA ALA A 302 0.01 -26.06 26.40
C ALA A 302 -1.13 -26.23 25.37
N GLU A 303 -2.15 -27.02 25.69
CA GLU A 303 -3.31 -27.22 24.84
C GLU A 303 -4.11 -25.92 24.64
N ILE A 304 -4.37 -25.16 25.72
CA ILE A 304 -5.02 -23.84 25.64
C ILE A 304 -4.21 -22.88 24.76
N LEU A 305 -2.88 -22.86 24.89
CA LEU A 305 -1.99 -22.04 24.08
C LEU A 305 -2.07 -22.40 22.58
N GLN A 306 -2.13 -23.69 22.24
CA GLN A 306 -2.31 -24.16 20.85
C GLN A 306 -3.64 -23.70 20.27
N HIS A 307 -4.72 -23.84 21.03
CA HIS A 307 -6.05 -23.39 20.62
C HIS A 307 -6.11 -21.88 20.40
N LEU A 308 -5.43 -21.10 21.25
CA LEU A 308 -5.34 -19.65 21.14
C LEU A 308 -4.50 -19.22 19.93
N LYS A 309 -3.37 -19.89 19.67
CA LYS A 309 -2.55 -19.67 18.47
C LYS A 309 -3.34 -19.95 17.18
N ALA A 310 -4.08 -21.06 17.14
CA ALA A 310 -4.92 -21.41 15.99
C ALA A 310 -6.02 -20.36 15.75
N TYR A 311 -6.68 -19.89 16.82
CA TYR A 311 -7.67 -18.83 16.75
C TYR A 311 -7.07 -17.51 16.23
N HIS A 312 -5.91 -17.09 16.77
CA HIS A 312 -5.22 -15.88 16.34
C HIS A 312 -4.80 -15.95 14.86
N GLN A 313 -4.37 -17.11 14.39
CA GLN A 313 -3.98 -17.32 12.99
C GLN A 313 -5.16 -17.19 12.03
N GLU A 314 -6.33 -17.72 12.40
CA GLU A 314 -7.55 -17.57 11.60
C GLU A 314 -8.13 -16.17 11.67
N ALA A 315 -8.19 -15.55 12.85
CA ALA A 315 -8.60 -14.15 12.98
C ALA A 315 -7.72 -13.22 12.13
N ARG A 316 -6.39 -13.46 12.12
CA ARG A 316 -5.45 -12.73 11.27
C ARG A 316 -5.75 -12.90 9.79
N ARG A 317 -6.02 -14.13 9.33
CA ARG A 317 -6.38 -14.41 7.94
C ARG A 317 -7.72 -13.78 7.55
N SER A 318 -8.72 -13.86 8.42
CA SER A 318 -10.05 -13.27 8.26
C SER A 318 -9.92 -11.76 8.05
N ILE A 319 -9.29 -11.06 9.00
CA ILE A 319 -9.12 -9.59 8.95
C ILE A 319 -8.29 -9.18 7.72
N SER A 320 -7.18 -9.86 7.44
CA SER A 320 -6.30 -9.56 6.31
C SER A 320 -6.97 -9.78 4.95
N ARG A 321 -8.04 -10.57 4.89
CA ARG A 321 -8.80 -10.82 3.65
C ARG A 321 -10.03 -9.92 3.57
N GLN A 322 -10.81 -9.84 4.65
CA GLN A 322 -12.14 -9.23 4.66
C GLN A 322 -12.05 -7.70 4.66
N VAL A 323 -11.16 -7.11 5.47
CA VAL A 323 -11.08 -5.64 5.61
C VAL A 323 -10.60 -4.97 4.31
N PRO A 324 -9.51 -5.43 3.66
CA PRO A 324 -9.11 -4.87 2.36
C PRO A 324 -10.18 -5.07 1.28
N LEU A 325 -10.87 -6.20 1.28
CA LEU A 325 -11.94 -6.47 0.32
C LEU A 325 -13.14 -5.54 0.52
N MET A 326 -13.53 -5.27 1.78
CA MET A 326 -14.57 -4.29 2.09
C MET A 326 -14.16 -2.88 1.64
N ILE A 327 -12.94 -2.44 1.96
CA ILE A 327 -12.43 -1.13 1.53
C ILE A 327 -12.43 -1.04 0.00
N GLN A 328 -11.91 -2.04 -0.71
CA GLN A 328 -11.92 -2.06 -2.18
C GLN A 328 -13.33 -2.05 -2.76
N TYR A 329 -14.25 -2.81 -2.18
CA TYR A 329 -15.64 -2.86 -2.61
C TYR A 329 -16.33 -1.49 -2.50
N PHE A 330 -16.11 -0.75 -1.40
CA PHE A 330 -16.68 0.58 -1.21
C PHE A 330 -15.96 1.66 -2.03
N VAL A 331 -14.62 1.71 -1.95
CA VAL A 331 -13.81 2.78 -2.55
C VAL A 331 -13.75 2.69 -4.08
N LEU A 332 -13.72 1.48 -4.66
CA LEU A 332 -13.54 1.31 -6.11
C LEU A 332 -14.82 0.90 -6.81
N GLN A 333 -15.46 -0.18 -6.36
CA GLN A 333 -16.56 -0.79 -7.10
C GLN A 333 -17.87 -0.03 -6.90
N THR A 334 -18.26 0.18 -5.65
CA THR A 334 -19.53 0.85 -5.30
C THR A 334 -19.46 2.34 -5.60
N PHE A 335 -18.34 3.00 -5.30
CA PHE A 335 -18.10 4.39 -5.68
C PHE A 335 -18.25 4.61 -7.19
N GLY A 336 -17.59 3.79 -8.02
CA GLY A 336 -17.67 3.90 -9.48
C GLY A 336 -19.09 3.73 -10.02
N GLN A 337 -19.83 2.72 -9.53
CA GLN A 337 -21.22 2.49 -9.94
C GLN A 337 -22.16 3.62 -9.52
N ARG A 338 -22.03 4.11 -8.26
CA ARG A 338 -22.83 5.23 -7.77
C ARG A 338 -22.52 6.51 -8.53
N LEU A 339 -21.25 6.77 -8.82
CA LEU A 339 -20.83 7.92 -9.60
C LEU A 339 -21.40 7.86 -11.02
N GLN A 340 -21.31 6.70 -11.69
CA GLN A 340 -21.90 6.51 -13.02
C GLN A 340 -23.41 6.76 -13.02
N LYS A 341 -24.14 6.21 -12.04
CA LYS A 341 -25.59 6.42 -11.90
C LYS A 341 -25.93 7.89 -11.65
N ALA A 342 -25.18 8.56 -10.77
CA ALA A 342 -25.37 9.97 -10.47
C ALA A 342 -25.07 10.87 -11.69
N MET A 343 -24.03 10.55 -12.46
CA MET A 343 -23.71 11.26 -13.70
C MET A 343 -24.79 11.05 -14.78
N LEU A 344 -25.36 9.85 -14.89
CA LEU A 344 -26.49 9.58 -15.79
C LEU A 344 -27.78 10.29 -15.34
N GLN A 345 -28.01 10.43 -14.03
CA GLN A 345 -29.14 11.20 -13.51
C GLN A 345 -29.06 12.69 -13.87
N LEU A 346 -27.85 13.27 -13.96
CA LEU A 346 -27.69 14.64 -14.44
C LEU A 346 -28.21 14.84 -15.87
N LEU A 347 -28.25 13.77 -16.68
CA LEU A 347 -28.75 13.81 -18.07
C LEU A 347 -30.28 13.66 -18.17
N GLN A 348 -30.96 13.29 -17.08
CA GLN A 348 -32.42 13.09 -17.08
C GLN A 348 -33.20 14.41 -17.04
N ASP A 349 -32.60 15.45 -16.44
CA ASP A 349 -33.16 16.79 -16.43
C ASP A 349 -32.70 17.57 -17.66
N LYS A 350 -33.61 17.65 -18.66
CA LYS A 350 -33.35 18.32 -19.94
C LYS A 350 -33.09 19.83 -19.78
N GLU A 351 -33.68 20.49 -18.78
CA GLU A 351 -33.49 21.92 -18.58
C GLU A 351 -32.10 22.20 -17.99
N SER A 352 -31.70 21.40 -17.01
CA SER A 352 -30.36 21.46 -16.39
C SER A 352 -29.23 21.10 -17.36
N CYS A 353 -29.44 20.18 -18.32
CA CYS A 353 -28.43 19.82 -19.32
C CYS A 353 -27.92 21.01 -20.12
N SER A 354 -28.81 21.93 -20.50
CA SER A 354 -28.45 23.14 -21.25
C SER A 354 -27.53 24.06 -20.46
N TRP A 355 -27.74 24.13 -19.14
CA TRP A 355 -26.94 24.92 -18.22
C TRP A 355 -25.60 24.25 -17.91
N LEU A 356 -25.58 22.93 -17.74
CA LEU A 356 -24.38 22.13 -17.49
C LEU A 356 -23.41 22.18 -18.66
N LEU A 357 -23.92 22.07 -19.89
CA LEU A 357 -23.13 22.11 -21.14
C LEU A 357 -22.87 23.52 -21.66
N LYS A 358 -23.18 24.56 -20.87
CA LYS A 358 -22.86 25.94 -21.24
C LYS A 358 -21.34 26.15 -21.15
N GLU A 359 -20.73 26.32 -22.31
CA GLU A 359 -19.30 26.59 -22.42
C GLU A 359 -18.97 28.03 -22.02
N ARG A 360 -17.69 28.25 -21.69
CA ARG A 360 -17.17 29.61 -21.53
C ARG A 360 -17.15 30.36 -22.88
N SER A 361 -17.33 31.67 -22.82
CA SER A 361 -17.44 32.54 -23.99
C SER A 361 -16.16 32.55 -24.83
N ASP A 362 -15.00 32.61 -24.18
CA ASP A 362 -13.67 32.54 -24.78
C ASP A 362 -13.42 31.21 -25.54
N THR A 363 -13.78 30.07 -24.94
CA THR A 363 -13.67 28.76 -25.62
C THR A 363 -14.60 28.69 -26.83
N SER A 364 -15.84 29.18 -26.70
CA SER A 364 -16.82 29.19 -27.79
C SER A 364 -16.33 30.03 -28.98
N GLU A 365 -15.80 31.22 -28.71
CA GLU A 365 -15.23 32.12 -29.71
C GLU A 365 -14.00 31.51 -30.39
N LYS A 366 -13.08 30.93 -29.61
CA LYS A 366 -11.89 30.24 -30.14
C LYS A 366 -12.29 29.05 -31.02
N ARG A 367 -13.30 28.26 -30.65
CA ARG A 367 -13.80 27.16 -31.48
C ARG A 367 -14.41 27.67 -32.79
N LYS A 368 -15.23 28.73 -32.73
CA LYS A 368 -15.80 29.35 -33.94
C LYS A 368 -14.69 29.83 -34.88
N PHE A 369 -13.68 30.50 -34.34
CA PHE A 369 -12.52 30.97 -35.09
C PHE A 369 -11.75 29.82 -35.76
N LEU A 370 -11.43 28.76 -35.00
CA LEU A 370 -10.72 27.59 -35.53
C LEU A 370 -11.54 26.84 -36.58
N LYS A 371 -12.86 26.71 -36.41
CA LYS A 371 -13.76 26.08 -37.38
C LYS A 371 -13.80 26.87 -38.69
N GLN A 372 -13.93 28.20 -38.62
CA GLN A 372 -13.84 29.07 -39.78
C GLN A 372 -12.47 29.02 -40.46
N ARG A 373 -11.37 28.93 -39.68
CA ARG A 373 -10.02 28.75 -40.23
C ARG A 373 -9.88 27.41 -40.95
N LEU A 374 -10.37 26.32 -40.36
CA LEU A 374 -10.36 25.00 -40.97
C LEU A 374 -11.15 24.98 -42.28
N GLU A 375 -12.35 25.54 -42.32
CA GLU A 375 -13.14 25.64 -43.55
C GLU A 375 -12.43 26.44 -44.64
N ARG A 376 -11.72 27.52 -44.27
CA ARG A 376 -10.90 28.29 -45.22
C ARG A 376 -9.74 27.47 -45.76
N LEU A 377 -9.02 26.73 -44.89
CA LEU A 377 -7.91 25.87 -45.27
C LEU A 377 -8.37 24.68 -46.14
N VAL A 378 -9.50 24.07 -45.81
CA VAL A 378 -10.11 22.99 -46.62
C VAL A 378 -10.50 23.50 -48.00
N ARG A 379 -11.11 24.69 -48.09
CA ARG A 379 -11.43 25.34 -49.37
C ARG A 379 -10.16 25.65 -50.18
N ALA A 380 -9.12 26.17 -49.53
CA ALA A 380 -7.83 26.43 -50.18
C ALA A 380 -7.19 25.13 -50.70
N ARG A 381 -7.18 24.06 -49.90
CA ARG A 381 -6.71 22.74 -50.31
C ARG A 381 -7.49 22.20 -51.51
N HIS A 382 -8.81 22.35 -51.52
CA HIS A 382 -9.66 21.93 -52.63
C HIS A 382 -9.38 22.72 -53.92
N ARG A 383 -9.05 24.00 -53.83
CA ARG A 383 -8.67 24.82 -54.98
C ARG A 383 -7.28 24.48 -55.50
N LEU A 384 -6.31 24.26 -54.61
CA LEU A 384 -4.97 23.81 -54.97
C LEU A 384 -4.99 22.43 -55.64
N ALA A 385 -5.82 21.51 -55.15
CA ALA A 385 -6.01 20.19 -55.76
C ALA A 385 -6.67 20.21 -57.16
N LYS A 386 -7.32 21.33 -57.53
CA LYS A 386 -7.96 21.53 -58.85
C LYS A 386 -7.10 22.37 -59.80
N PHE A 387 -5.93 22.82 -59.38
CA PHE A 387 -5.01 23.57 -60.23
C PHE A 387 -4.24 22.56 -61.11
N PRO A 388 -4.40 22.58 -62.44
CA PRO A 388 -3.55 21.79 -63.32
C PRO A 388 -2.15 22.40 -63.27
N GLY A 389 -1.15 21.55 -63.00
CA GLY A 389 0.27 21.94 -63.02
C GLY A 389 0.75 22.34 -64.40
#